data_AF-A0A960STT3-F1
#
_entry.id   AF-A0A960STT3-F1
#
_cell.length_a   1.000
_cell.length_b   1.000
_cell.length_c   1.000
_cell.angle_alpha   90.00
_cell.angle_beta   90.00
_cell.angle_gamma   90.00
#
_symmetry.space_group_name_H-M   'P 1'
#
loop_
_entity.id
_entity.type
_entity.pdbx_description
1 polymer ?
#
loop_
_entity_poly.entity_id
_entity_poly.type
_entity_poly.pdbx_seq_one_letter_code
_entity_poly.pdbx_strand_id
1 'polypeptide(L)'
;MWMFCVPLQVDGENGVDLIVGSKGDGASISWIEAPEDPHDLAAWRLHPLRNAGWIMTLATADLDHDGDADLLASDRKGARRGVFWLENPGPRETRAGQAWSEHAILTAPDDIMFVDCLPSGAGWQLAAAVKPRRLLVCTSGDGVPEPWRITQEVAIPSGFGTAKAVRFAVRQSASPAGLVFTCEGAGGDRSGVGW
;
A
#
# COMPACT_ATOMS: atom_id res chain seq x y z
N MET A 1 16.15 3.61 6.55
CA MET A 1 16.19 4.55 5.39
C MET A 1 14.77 4.78 4.92
N TRP A 2 14.33 6.03 4.78
CA TRP A 2 13.01 6.38 4.24
C TRP A 2 12.89 5.99 2.76
N MET A 3 11.72 5.53 2.35
CA MET A 3 11.46 5.06 0.98
C MET A 3 10.24 5.73 0.34
N PHE A 4 9.20 5.98 1.13
CA PHE A 4 7.95 6.56 0.66
C PHE A 4 7.54 7.72 1.53
N CYS A 5 6.84 8.66 0.94
CA CYS A 5 6.19 9.78 1.60
C CYS A 5 4.87 10.06 0.87
N VAL A 6 3.77 10.17 1.61
CA VAL A 6 2.49 10.65 1.09
C VAL A 6 2.00 11.80 1.98
N PRO A 7 1.42 12.87 1.40
CA PRO A 7 0.75 13.90 2.18
C PRO A 7 -0.59 13.38 2.70
N LEU A 8 -0.90 13.64 3.97
CA LEU A 8 -2.20 13.34 4.57
C LEU A 8 -2.44 14.33 5.71
N GLN A 9 -3.61 14.93 5.81
CA GLN A 9 -3.99 15.72 6.99
C GLN A 9 -4.61 14.75 8.01
N VAL A 10 -3.88 14.44 9.08
CA VAL A 10 -4.24 13.35 10.02
C VAL A 10 -5.01 13.89 11.22
N ASP A 11 -4.56 15.01 11.79
CA ASP A 11 -5.14 15.58 12.99
C ASP A 11 -6.06 16.77 12.72
N GLY A 12 -6.16 17.25 11.49
CA GLY A 12 -6.99 18.40 11.13
C GLY A 12 -6.49 19.73 11.70
N GLU A 13 -5.25 19.80 12.15
CA GLU A 13 -4.59 20.99 12.67
C GLU A 13 -3.45 21.45 11.74
N ASN A 14 -3.04 22.71 11.90
CA ASN A 14 -1.92 23.31 11.17
C ASN A 14 -1.95 23.08 9.64
N GLY A 15 -0.85 22.58 9.08
CA GLY A 15 -0.67 22.28 7.66
C GLY A 15 -0.77 20.78 7.37
N VAL A 16 -0.59 20.41 6.10
CA VAL A 16 -0.60 19.00 5.67
C VAL A 16 0.54 18.22 6.32
N ASP A 17 0.22 17.10 6.95
CA ASP A 17 1.20 16.19 7.53
C ASP A 17 1.82 15.25 6.49
N LEU A 18 2.83 14.49 6.93
CA LEU A 18 3.51 13.52 6.10
C LEU A 18 3.40 12.12 6.71
N ILE A 19 3.03 11.13 5.89
CA ILE A 19 3.17 9.72 6.25
C ILE A 19 4.37 9.16 5.50
N VAL A 20 5.28 8.54 6.24
CA VAL A 20 6.53 8.00 5.70
C VAL A 20 6.64 6.50 5.94
N GLY A 21 7.13 5.79 4.92
CA GLY A 21 7.43 4.35 4.99
C GLY A 21 8.92 4.10 4.78
N SER A 22 9.51 3.20 5.56
CA SER A 22 10.95 2.94 5.55
C SER A 22 11.33 1.47 5.33
N LYS A 23 12.64 1.22 5.20
CA LYS A 23 13.25 -0.12 5.11
C LYS A 23 14.45 -0.30 6.03
N GLY A 24 14.68 -1.56 6.39
CA GLY A 24 15.82 -2.03 7.19
C GLY A 24 15.50 -2.19 8.66
N ASP A 25 16.55 -2.29 9.48
CA ASP A 25 16.40 -2.42 10.93
C ASP A 25 15.70 -1.19 11.50
N GLY A 26 14.68 -1.43 12.34
CA GLY A 26 13.84 -0.36 12.90
C GLY A 26 12.92 0.32 11.88
N ALA A 27 12.67 -0.28 10.72
CA ALA A 27 11.72 0.27 9.76
C ALA A 27 10.30 0.37 10.34
N SER A 28 9.57 1.37 9.86
CA SER A 28 8.23 1.71 10.28
C SER A 28 7.43 2.40 9.16
N ILE A 29 6.12 2.43 9.34
CA ILE A 29 5.23 3.49 8.85
C ILE A 29 5.05 4.49 10.00
N SER A 30 5.18 5.77 9.71
CA SER A 30 5.09 6.83 10.74
C SER A 30 4.44 8.07 10.17
N TRP A 31 3.69 8.76 11.03
CA TRP A 31 3.11 10.08 10.78
C TRP A 31 4.08 11.15 11.29
N ILE A 32 4.30 12.20 10.52
CA ILE A 32 5.08 13.38 10.89
C ILE A 32 4.11 14.55 10.94
N GLU A 33 3.70 14.93 12.16
CA GLU A 33 2.76 16.02 12.48
C GLU A 33 3.37 17.36 12.13
N ALA A 34 2.64 18.15 11.34
CA ALA A 34 3.00 19.48 10.92
C ALA A 34 2.84 20.47 12.09
N PRO A 35 3.88 21.26 12.41
CA PRO A 35 3.74 22.37 13.36
C PRO A 35 3.00 23.55 12.71
N GLU A 36 2.64 24.55 13.51
CA GLU A 36 2.02 25.80 13.03
C GLU A 36 2.89 26.52 11.98
N ASP A 37 4.22 26.57 12.19
CA ASP A 37 5.19 27.02 11.19
C ASP A 37 5.90 25.82 10.54
N PRO A 38 5.51 25.39 9.33
CA PRO A 38 6.13 24.25 8.66
C PRO A 38 7.61 24.47 8.31
N HIS A 39 8.12 25.70 8.38
CA HIS A 39 9.54 25.99 8.18
C HIS A 39 10.40 25.72 9.42
N ASP A 40 9.80 25.59 10.62
CA ASP A 40 10.51 25.12 11.80
C ASP A 40 10.63 23.59 11.77
N LEU A 41 11.67 23.09 11.09
CA LEU A 41 11.94 21.67 10.93
C LEU A 41 12.14 20.93 12.27
N ALA A 42 12.48 21.63 13.36
CA ALA A 42 12.65 21.02 14.68
C ALA A 42 11.32 20.82 15.42
N ALA A 43 10.25 21.50 15.00
CA ALA A 43 8.93 21.42 15.62
C ALA A 43 8.05 20.28 15.08
N TRP A 44 8.42 19.67 13.94
CA TRP A 44 7.75 18.49 13.41
C TRP A 44 7.87 17.29 14.35
N ARG A 45 6.75 16.60 14.63
CA ARG A 45 6.72 15.49 15.59
C ARG A 45 6.49 14.17 14.88
N LEU A 46 7.28 13.15 15.24
CA LEU A 46 7.18 11.82 14.67
C LEU A 46 6.33 10.91 15.56
N HIS A 47 5.28 10.33 14.98
CA HIS A 47 4.37 9.36 15.59
C HIS A 47 4.50 8.01 14.88
N PRO A 48 5.13 6.99 15.50
CA PRO A 48 5.20 5.66 14.92
C PRO A 48 3.81 5.01 14.88
N LEU A 49 3.35 4.63 13.68
CA LEU A 49 2.07 3.94 13.52
C LEU A 49 2.24 2.43 13.51
N ARG A 50 3.28 1.93 12.82
CA ARG A 50 3.45 0.49 12.61
C ARG A 50 4.89 0.09 12.34
N ASN A 51 5.41 -0.89 13.10
CA ASN A 51 6.71 -1.53 12.82
C ASN A 51 6.67 -2.31 11.50
N ALA A 52 7.71 -2.18 10.68
CA ALA A 52 7.84 -2.76 9.35
C ALA A 52 9.23 -3.37 9.10
N GLY A 53 9.37 -4.13 8.01
CA GLY A 53 10.67 -4.59 7.54
C GLY A 53 11.19 -3.79 6.35
N TRP A 54 10.37 -3.71 5.30
CA TRP A 54 10.70 -3.04 4.06
C TRP A 54 9.43 -2.67 3.31
N ILE A 55 8.93 -1.45 3.53
CA ILE A 55 7.79 -0.92 2.81
C ILE A 55 8.11 -0.83 1.32
N MET A 56 7.21 -1.31 0.46
CA MET A 56 7.31 -1.30 -1.00
C MET A 56 6.16 -0.54 -1.66
N THR A 57 5.07 -0.26 -0.94
CA THR A 57 3.99 0.63 -1.38
C THR A 57 3.45 1.35 -0.16
N LEU A 58 3.13 2.62 -0.33
CA LEU A 58 2.41 3.45 0.63
C LEU A 58 1.48 4.35 -0.19
N ALA A 59 0.17 4.23 0.03
CA ALA A 59 -0.86 4.99 -0.66
C ALA A 59 -2.00 5.32 0.30
N THR A 60 -2.81 6.31 -0.05
CA THR A 60 -3.96 6.76 0.74
C THR A 60 -5.26 6.52 -0.01
N ALA A 61 -6.28 6.03 0.68
CA ALA A 61 -7.65 5.93 0.19
C ALA A 61 -8.60 5.80 1.39
N ASP A 62 -9.84 6.22 1.26
CA ASP A 62 -10.90 5.97 2.24
C ASP A 62 -11.43 4.53 2.00
N LEU A 63 -10.83 3.52 2.64
CA LEU A 63 -11.09 2.10 2.33
C LEU A 63 -12.40 1.60 2.95
N ASP A 64 -12.79 2.17 4.10
CA ASP A 64 -13.98 1.75 4.85
C ASP A 64 -15.20 2.65 4.64
N HIS A 65 -15.04 3.75 3.91
CA HIS A 65 -16.07 4.70 3.50
C HIS A 65 -16.61 5.54 4.66
N ASP A 66 -15.80 5.80 5.69
CA ASP A 66 -16.18 6.65 6.82
C ASP A 66 -15.90 8.15 6.58
N GLY A 67 -15.18 8.47 5.50
CA GLY A 67 -14.90 9.82 5.04
C GLY A 67 -13.52 10.36 5.43
N ASP A 68 -12.69 9.55 6.09
CA ASP A 68 -11.28 9.85 6.26
C ASP A 68 -10.36 8.88 5.51
N ALA A 69 -9.15 9.34 5.22
CA ALA A 69 -8.25 8.60 4.34
C ALA A 69 -7.33 7.68 5.16
N ASP A 70 -7.41 6.39 4.87
CA ASP A 70 -6.59 5.31 5.39
C ASP A 70 -5.26 5.18 4.66
N LEU A 71 -4.40 4.30 5.20
CA LEU A 71 -3.12 3.95 4.58
C LEU A 71 -3.10 2.54 4.05
N LEU A 72 -2.93 2.36 2.74
CA LEU A 72 -2.61 1.09 2.12
C LEU A 72 -1.09 0.91 2.02
N ALA A 73 -0.58 -0.24 2.49
CA ALA A 73 0.84 -0.53 2.40
C ALA A 73 1.16 -1.99 2.05
N SER A 74 2.29 -2.19 1.36
CA SER A 74 2.92 -3.49 1.21
C SER A 74 4.25 -3.52 1.95
N ASP A 75 4.47 -4.57 2.76
CA ASP A 75 5.72 -4.83 3.46
C ASP A 75 6.34 -6.12 2.93
N ARG A 76 7.50 -5.96 2.30
CA ARG A 76 8.23 -7.04 1.64
C ARG A 76 8.88 -8.00 2.63
N LYS A 77 9.23 -7.52 3.84
CA LYS A 77 10.09 -8.24 4.78
C LYS A 77 9.54 -8.14 6.21
N GLY A 78 10.15 -8.89 7.13
CA GLY A 78 9.73 -8.93 8.53
C GLY A 78 8.71 -10.03 8.84
N ALA A 79 8.31 -10.09 10.12
CA ALA A 79 7.40 -11.10 10.65
C ALA A 79 5.96 -10.92 10.15
N ARG A 80 5.57 -9.67 9.86
CA ARG A 80 4.24 -9.30 9.35
C ARG A 80 4.32 -8.83 7.89
N ARG A 81 5.06 -9.56 7.05
CA ARG A 81 5.13 -9.27 5.61
C ARG A 81 3.76 -9.51 4.99
N GLY A 82 3.37 -8.68 4.04
CA GLY A 82 1.98 -8.68 3.59
C GLY A 82 1.60 -7.42 2.83
N VAL A 83 0.32 -7.38 2.45
CA VAL A 83 -0.41 -6.15 2.18
C VAL A 83 -1.40 -5.96 3.31
N PHE A 84 -1.50 -4.75 3.81
CA PHE A 84 -2.40 -4.35 4.89
C PHE A 84 -2.86 -2.93 4.66
N TRP A 85 -3.94 -2.55 5.34
CA TRP A 85 -4.29 -1.15 5.50
C TRP A 85 -4.28 -0.76 6.98
N LEU A 86 -4.02 0.51 7.26
CA LEU A 86 -4.12 1.12 8.59
C LEU A 86 -5.31 2.08 8.57
N GLU A 87 -6.29 1.80 9.42
CA GLU A 87 -7.50 2.61 9.62
C GLU A 87 -7.15 3.89 10.36
N ASN A 88 -7.40 5.01 9.72
CA ASN A 88 -7.30 6.31 10.36
C ASN A 88 -8.53 6.47 11.26
N PRO A 89 -8.38 6.76 12.57
CA PRO A 89 -9.56 6.88 13.44
C PRO A 89 -10.30 8.22 13.26
N GLY A 90 -9.86 9.05 12.30
CA GLY A 90 -10.32 10.41 12.10
C GLY A 90 -9.59 11.46 12.96
N PRO A 91 -9.74 12.76 12.62
CA PRO A 91 -8.99 13.84 13.27
C PRO A 91 -9.24 13.97 14.78
N ARG A 92 -10.49 13.80 15.21
CA ARG A 92 -10.86 14.01 16.62
C ARG A 92 -10.27 12.92 17.51
N GLU A 93 -10.37 11.68 17.07
CA GLU A 93 -9.91 10.49 17.78
C GLU A 93 -8.37 10.43 17.74
N THR A 94 -7.75 10.80 16.62
CA THR A 94 -6.30 11.02 16.51
C THR A 94 -5.80 11.99 17.58
N ARG A 95 -6.42 13.17 17.71
CA ARG A 95 -6.06 14.16 18.76
C ARG A 95 -6.31 13.64 20.18
N ALA A 96 -7.24 12.71 20.35
CA ALA A 96 -7.48 12.02 21.62
C ALA A 96 -6.47 10.89 21.90
N GLY A 97 -5.53 10.63 20.98
CA GLY A 97 -4.50 9.60 21.11
C GLY A 97 -4.96 8.19 20.73
N GLN A 98 -6.03 8.06 19.95
CA GLN A 98 -6.48 6.77 19.46
C GLN A 98 -5.46 6.18 18.47
N ALA A 99 -5.08 4.92 18.70
CA ALA A 99 -4.20 4.21 17.79
C ALA A 99 -4.95 3.78 16.51
N TRP A 100 -4.23 3.78 15.40
CA TRP A 100 -4.73 3.30 14.11
C TRP A 100 -4.87 1.77 14.13
N SER A 101 -5.96 1.25 13.60
CA SER A 101 -6.20 -0.20 13.52
C SER A 101 -5.51 -0.80 12.29
N GLU A 102 -4.84 -1.95 12.43
CA GLU A 102 -4.21 -2.66 11.30
C GLU A 102 -5.12 -3.79 10.82
N HIS A 103 -5.31 -3.84 9.50
CA HIS A 103 -6.19 -4.78 8.82
C HIS A 103 -5.44 -5.49 7.69
N ALA A 104 -5.46 -6.83 7.67
CA ALA A 104 -4.65 -7.61 6.76
C ALA A 104 -5.40 -7.93 5.45
N ILE A 105 -4.81 -7.57 4.31
CA ILE A 105 -5.38 -7.83 2.98
C ILE A 105 -4.84 -9.13 2.39
N LEU A 106 -3.51 -9.29 2.42
CA LEU A 106 -2.82 -10.41 1.81
C LEU A 106 -1.61 -10.77 2.65
N THR A 107 -1.53 -12.02 3.09
CA THR A 107 -0.31 -12.59 3.67
C THR A 107 0.24 -13.65 2.73
N ALA A 108 1.55 -13.59 2.47
CA ALA A 108 2.23 -14.57 1.63
C ALA A 108 3.63 -14.86 2.19
N PRO A 109 4.13 -16.10 2.06
CA PRO A 109 5.50 -16.43 2.47
C PRO A 109 6.55 -15.72 1.59
N ASP A 110 6.20 -15.44 0.34
CA ASP A 110 7.07 -14.80 -0.65
C ASP A 110 7.14 -13.27 -0.50
N ASP A 111 8.13 -12.68 -1.16
CA ASP A 111 8.30 -11.23 -1.22
C ASP A 111 7.14 -10.60 -2.02
N ILE A 112 6.27 -9.86 -1.33
CA ILE A 112 5.31 -8.95 -1.95
C ILE A 112 6.03 -7.64 -2.30
N MET A 113 5.84 -7.19 -3.53
CA MET A 113 6.51 -6.02 -4.09
C MET A 113 5.50 -4.86 -4.19
N PHE A 114 5.47 -4.14 -5.32
CA PHE A 114 4.53 -3.04 -5.48
C PHE A 114 3.12 -3.55 -5.78
N VAL A 115 2.12 -2.89 -5.19
CA VAL A 115 0.69 -3.20 -5.38
C VAL A 115 -0.05 -2.04 -6.02
N ASP A 116 -1.25 -2.33 -6.52
CA ASP A 116 -2.24 -1.35 -6.98
C ASP A 116 -3.60 -1.68 -6.38
N CYS A 117 -4.39 -0.67 -6.06
CA CYS A 117 -5.70 -0.83 -5.46
C CYS A 117 -6.67 0.20 -6.06
N LEU A 118 -7.88 -0.24 -6.40
CA LEU A 118 -8.91 0.65 -6.92
C LEU A 118 -10.32 0.16 -6.57
N PRO A 119 -11.32 1.07 -6.57
CA PRO A 119 -12.70 0.70 -6.32
C PRO A 119 -13.24 -0.30 -7.36
N SER A 120 -13.98 -1.29 -6.91
CA SER A 120 -14.59 -2.33 -7.75
C SER A 120 -16.01 -2.64 -7.27
N GLY A 121 -17.01 -2.07 -7.97
CA GLY A 121 -18.40 -2.18 -7.53
C GLY A 121 -18.61 -1.42 -6.22
N ALA A 122 -19.16 -2.10 -5.20
CA ALA A 122 -19.33 -1.54 -3.86
C ALA A 122 -18.11 -1.78 -2.94
N GLY A 123 -17.07 -2.48 -3.40
CA GLY A 123 -15.87 -2.78 -2.63
C GLY A 123 -14.60 -2.39 -3.37
N TRP A 124 -13.53 -3.15 -3.14
CA TRP A 124 -12.19 -2.88 -3.64
C TRP A 124 -11.58 -4.07 -4.36
N GLN A 125 -10.68 -3.80 -5.30
CA GLN A 125 -9.78 -4.80 -5.85
C GLN A 125 -8.32 -4.37 -5.69
N LEU A 126 -7.46 -5.33 -5.36
CA LEU A 126 -6.04 -5.12 -5.16
C LEU A 126 -5.24 -6.10 -6.03
N ALA A 127 -4.29 -5.58 -6.81
CA ALA A 127 -3.32 -6.40 -7.53
C ALA A 127 -1.96 -6.32 -6.82
N ALA A 128 -1.33 -7.47 -6.57
CA ALA A 128 -0.03 -7.56 -5.92
C ALA A 128 1.00 -8.27 -6.82
N ALA A 129 2.17 -7.66 -7.03
CA ALA A 129 3.31 -8.33 -7.63
C ALA A 129 4.03 -9.17 -6.56
N VAL A 130 4.11 -10.49 -6.77
CA VAL A 130 4.65 -11.45 -5.79
C VAL A 130 5.80 -12.23 -6.41
N LYS A 131 6.97 -12.21 -5.76
CA LYS A 131 8.14 -12.93 -6.25
C LYS A 131 7.95 -14.45 -6.18
N PRO A 132 8.62 -15.23 -7.05
CA PRO A 132 9.45 -14.75 -8.15
C PRO A 132 8.62 -14.27 -9.36
N ARG A 133 7.47 -14.90 -9.68
CA ARG A 133 6.81 -14.70 -10.97
C ARG A 133 5.29 -14.85 -10.86
N ARG A 134 4.67 -14.12 -9.94
CA ARG A 134 3.22 -14.18 -9.72
C ARG A 134 2.61 -12.79 -9.61
N LEU A 135 1.39 -12.66 -10.10
CA LEU A 135 0.49 -11.56 -9.78
C LEU A 135 -0.70 -12.17 -9.05
N LEU A 136 -1.08 -11.60 -7.91
CA LEU A 136 -2.29 -11.98 -7.19
C LEU A 136 -3.32 -10.84 -7.31
N VAL A 137 -4.59 -11.19 -7.47
CA VAL A 137 -5.71 -10.25 -7.35
C VAL A 137 -6.54 -10.65 -6.14
N CYS A 138 -6.78 -9.68 -5.26
CA CYS A 138 -7.65 -9.79 -4.11
C CYS A 138 -8.86 -8.87 -4.28
N THR A 139 -10.03 -9.26 -3.78
CA THR A 139 -11.21 -8.40 -3.72
C THR A 139 -11.80 -8.36 -2.32
N SER A 140 -12.32 -7.20 -1.91
CA SER A 140 -13.14 -7.06 -0.70
C SER A 140 -14.63 -7.27 -1.02
N GLY A 141 -15.45 -7.43 0.03
CA GLY A 141 -16.91 -7.54 -0.10
C GLY A 141 -17.59 -6.18 -0.34
N ASP A 142 -18.88 -6.22 -0.64
CA ASP A 142 -19.70 -5.02 -0.87
C ASP A 142 -19.76 -4.13 0.38
N GLY A 143 -19.19 -2.92 0.32
CA GLY A 143 -19.29 -1.91 1.36
C GLY A 143 -18.58 -2.25 2.68
N VAL A 144 -17.72 -3.29 2.68
CA VAL A 144 -16.92 -3.64 3.85
C VAL A 144 -15.47 -3.84 3.39
N PRO A 145 -14.49 -3.19 4.04
CA PRO A 145 -13.08 -3.37 3.71
C PRO A 145 -12.59 -4.79 4.00
N GLU A 146 -13.36 -5.66 4.65
CA GLU A 146 -13.02 -7.05 4.96
C GLU A 146 -14.24 -8.01 4.87
N PRO A 147 -14.04 -9.33 4.67
CA PRO A 147 -12.77 -10.01 4.44
C PRO A 147 -12.30 -9.93 2.98
N TRP A 148 -10.99 -9.88 2.78
CA TRP A 148 -10.35 -9.98 1.47
C TRP A 148 -10.25 -11.43 1.00
N ARG A 149 -10.43 -11.66 -0.31
CA ARG A 149 -10.27 -12.97 -0.94
C ARG A 149 -9.38 -12.88 -2.16
N ILE A 150 -8.42 -13.80 -2.28
CA ILE A 150 -7.68 -14.00 -3.53
C ILE A 150 -8.65 -14.58 -4.55
N THR A 151 -8.88 -13.86 -5.65
CA THR A 151 -9.79 -14.27 -6.72
C THR A 151 -9.04 -14.70 -7.98
N GLN A 152 -7.79 -14.26 -8.15
CA GLN A 152 -6.97 -14.63 -9.29
C GLN A 152 -5.49 -14.76 -8.92
N GLU A 153 -4.83 -15.73 -9.53
CA GLU A 153 -3.37 -15.87 -9.56
C GLU A 153 -2.92 -15.99 -11.01
N VAL A 154 -1.99 -15.12 -11.42
CA VAL A 154 -1.42 -15.09 -12.77
C VAL A 154 0.07 -15.38 -12.69
N ALA A 155 0.52 -16.42 -13.39
CA ALA A 155 1.94 -16.70 -13.53
C ALA A 155 2.58 -15.76 -14.55
N ILE A 156 3.67 -15.10 -14.16
CA ILE A 156 4.52 -14.34 -15.09
C ILE A 156 5.37 -15.34 -15.90
N PRO A 157 5.34 -15.31 -17.25
CA PRO A 157 6.06 -16.28 -18.06
C PRO A 157 7.59 -16.26 -17.85
N SER A 158 8.25 -17.38 -18.13
CA SER A 158 9.71 -17.54 -17.96
C SER A 158 10.53 -16.56 -18.83
N GLY A 159 9.97 -16.09 -19.94
CA GLY A 159 10.53 -15.04 -20.80
C GLY A 159 10.57 -13.65 -20.14
N PHE A 160 10.19 -13.52 -18.87
CA PHE A 160 10.26 -12.27 -18.11
C PHE A 160 11.21 -12.41 -16.91
N GLY A 161 11.59 -11.26 -16.35
CA GLY A 161 12.27 -11.17 -15.06
C GLY A 161 11.41 -11.67 -13.88
N THR A 162 11.74 -11.22 -12.67
CA THR A 162 10.92 -11.49 -11.48
C THR A 162 9.97 -10.34 -11.19
N ALA A 163 8.78 -10.63 -10.66
CA ALA A 163 7.73 -9.67 -10.34
C ALA A 163 8.28 -8.45 -9.60
N LYS A 164 7.95 -7.24 -10.08
CA LYS A 164 8.35 -5.97 -9.47
C LYS A 164 7.14 -5.12 -9.12
N ALA A 165 6.35 -4.72 -10.11
CA ALA A 165 5.14 -3.93 -9.87
C ALA A 165 4.00 -4.41 -10.75
N VAL A 166 2.78 -4.09 -10.35
CA VAL A 166 1.55 -4.32 -11.11
C VAL A 166 0.66 -3.09 -11.02
N ARG A 167 -0.11 -2.85 -12.07
CA ARG A 167 -1.16 -1.84 -12.16
C ARG A 167 -2.35 -2.44 -12.90
N PHE A 168 -3.55 -2.06 -12.49
CA PHE A 168 -4.74 -2.29 -13.30
C PHE A 168 -4.70 -1.37 -14.53
N ALA A 169 -4.98 -1.91 -15.70
CA ALA A 169 -5.13 -1.16 -16.93
C ALA A 169 -6.60 -1.17 -17.35
N VAL A 170 -7.25 -0.01 -17.20
CA VAL A 170 -8.61 0.21 -17.70
C VAL A 170 -8.54 0.36 -19.21
N ARG A 171 -9.17 -0.58 -19.95
CA ARG A 171 -9.31 -0.46 -21.40
C ARG A 171 -10.47 0.47 -21.74
N GLN A 172 -10.32 1.25 -22.82
CA GLN A 172 -11.37 2.17 -23.31
C GLN A 172 -12.66 1.46 -23.78
N SER A 173 -12.69 0.14 -23.86
CA SER A 173 -13.90 -0.64 -24.19
C SER A 173 -14.07 -1.76 -23.17
N ALA A 174 -15.33 -2.21 -23.00
CA ALA A 174 -15.93 -3.05 -21.94
C ALA A 174 -15.30 -4.44 -21.66
N SER A 175 -13.98 -4.57 -21.77
CA SER A 175 -13.22 -5.70 -21.25
C SER A 175 -12.92 -5.47 -19.75
N PRO A 176 -12.85 -6.54 -18.94
CA PRO A 176 -12.36 -6.42 -17.57
C PRO A 176 -10.98 -5.75 -17.53
N ALA A 177 -10.68 -5.04 -16.44
CA ALA A 177 -9.39 -4.38 -16.27
C ALA A 177 -8.25 -5.40 -16.46
N GLY A 178 -7.32 -5.10 -17.37
CA GLY A 178 -6.12 -5.92 -17.56
C GLY A 178 -5.09 -5.64 -16.45
N LEU A 179 -4.02 -6.43 -16.38
CA LEU A 179 -2.91 -6.18 -15.45
C LEU A 179 -1.65 -5.85 -16.24
N VAL A 180 -1.14 -4.63 -16.12
CA VAL A 180 0.21 -4.30 -16.61
C VAL A 180 1.19 -4.53 -15.48
N PHE A 181 2.29 -5.21 -15.75
CA PHE A 181 3.30 -5.52 -14.74
C PHE A 181 4.72 -5.23 -15.22
N THR A 182 5.59 -4.94 -14.28
CA THR A 182 7.04 -4.80 -14.51
C THR A 182 7.81 -5.88 -13.76
N CYS A 183 9.03 -6.13 -14.22
CA CYS A 183 9.92 -7.14 -13.67
C CYS A 183 11.32 -6.56 -13.38
N GLU A 184 11.96 -7.07 -12.33
CA GLU A 184 13.38 -6.85 -12.08
C GLU A 184 14.21 -8.06 -12.52
N GLY A 185 15.50 -7.86 -12.80
CA GLY A 185 16.38 -8.93 -13.27
C GLY A 185 16.03 -9.47 -14.67
N ALA A 186 15.34 -8.68 -15.51
CA ALA A 186 15.05 -8.99 -16.90
C ALA A 186 16.26 -8.70 -17.81
N GLY A 187 17.36 -9.44 -17.61
CA GLY A 187 18.54 -9.38 -18.49
C GLY A 187 18.51 -10.46 -19.58
N GLY A 188 19.26 -10.22 -20.66
CA GLY A 188 19.30 -11.10 -21.85
C GLY A 188 18.03 -10.98 -22.67
N ASP A 189 17.48 -12.12 -23.12
CA ASP A 189 16.26 -12.18 -23.94
C ASP A 189 14.96 -12.05 -23.11
N ARG A 190 15.05 -11.57 -21.87
CA ARG A 190 13.90 -11.44 -20.97
C ARG A 190 13.25 -10.07 -21.04
N SER A 191 11.92 -10.04 -21.04
CA SER A 191 11.12 -8.81 -20.98
C SER A 191 11.01 -8.26 -19.55
N GLY A 192 11.12 -6.94 -19.43
CA GLY A 192 10.97 -6.19 -18.18
C GLY A 192 9.55 -5.65 -17.91
N VAL A 193 8.65 -5.72 -18.88
CA VAL A 193 7.27 -5.23 -18.79
C VAL A 193 6.35 -6.14 -19.59
N GLY A 194 5.17 -6.44 -19.06
CA GLY A 194 4.12 -7.23 -19.70
C GLY A 194 2.73 -6.72 -19.37
N TRP A 195 1.71 -7.28 -20.01
CA TRP A 195 0.31 -6.92 -19.86
C TRP A 195 -0.58 -8.17 -19.95
#